data_AF-A0A3Q0JDJ2-F1
#
_entry.id   AF-A0A3Q0JDJ2-F1
#
_cell.length_a   1.000
_cell.length_b   1.000
_cell.length_c   1.000
_cell.angle_alpha   90.00
_cell.angle_beta   90.00
_cell.angle_gamma   90.00
#
_symmetry.space_group_name_H-M   'P 1'
#
loop_
_entity.id
_entity.type
_entity.pdbx_description
1 polymer ?
#
loop_
_entity_poly.entity_id
_entity_poly.type
_entity_poly.pdbx_seq_one_letter_code
_entity_poly.pdbx_strand_id
1 'polypeptide(L)'
;MSVSPLRVMDQHKMSPSEWESSITTWWKEHKGMLREDAMMEYLKIAQDLEMYGVNYFEIKNKKGTELWLGVDALGLNIYEKEDKLTPKIGFPWSEIRNISFNDRKFIIKPIDKKAPDFVFFAPRVRVNKRILALCMGNHELYMRRRKPDTIDVQQMKAQAREEKNAKQQQRDKLQLEIAAREKAEKKHQESVERLKQLEVEMAKRDQDLMEAQEMIRRLEEQLKQLQAAKEELEARQTELQVMMERLEESKNMEAAERAKLEEEIQAKQEEVQRIQSEVNS
;
A
#
# COMPACT_ATOMS: atom_id res chain seq x y z
N MET A 1 7.14 -22.97 -18.39
CA MET A 1 5.98 -22.53 -19.21
C MET A 1 6.53 -21.75 -20.38
N SER A 2 6.04 -21.95 -21.60
CA SER A 2 6.46 -21.16 -22.77
C SER A 2 5.65 -19.86 -22.77
N VAL A 3 6.33 -18.73 -22.60
CA VAL A 3 5.72 -17.37 -22.52
C VAL A 3 5.66 -16.65 -23.86
N SER A 4 6.35 -17.17 -24.89
CA SER A 4 6.42 -16.61 -26.24
C SER A 4 6.77 -17.72 -27.25
N PRO A 5 6.37 -17.63 -28.52
CA PRO A 5 6.77 -18.59 -29.55
C PRO A 5 8.29 -18.69 -29.69
N LEU A 6 8.81 -19.90 -29.92
CA LEU A 6 10.25 -20.16 -30.07
C LEU A 6 10.91 -19.24 -31.10
N ARG A 7 10.24 -19.01 -32.24
CA ARG A 7 10.74 -18.13 -33.30
C ARG A 7 11.02 -16.70 -32.80
N VAL A 8 10.21 -16.16 -31.90
CA VAL A 8 10.44 -14.81 -31.33
C VAL A 8 11.63 -14.86 -30.38
N MET A 9 11.72 -15.90 -29.54
CA MET A 9 12.84 -16.08 -28.61
C MET A 9 14.17 -16.22 -29.36
N ASP A 10 14.21 -16.97 -30.46
CA ASP A 10 15.43 -17.21 -31.24
C ASP A 10 15.92 -15.95 -31.99
N GLN A 11 15.02 -15.01 -32.29
CA GLN A 11 15.33 -13.77 -33.01
C GLN A 11 15.89 -12.67 -32.10
N HIS A 12 15.66 -12.75 -30.79
CA HIS A 12 16.07 -11.74 -29.82
C HIS A 12 17.12 -12.30 -28.86
N LYS A 13 18.22 -11.57 -28.67
CA LYS A 13 19.27 -11.91 -27.70
C LYS A 13 18.87 -11.51 -26.27
N MET A 14 17.69 -11.92 -25.83
CA MET A 14 17.18 -11.66 -24.48
C MET A 14 17.21 -12.96 -23.68
N SER A 15 17.73 -12.88 -22.46
CA SER A 15 17.68 -13.97 -21.49
C SER A 15 16.23 -14.22 -21.01
N PRO A 16 15.95 -15.42 -20.45
CA PRO A 16 14.63 -15.71 -19.90
C PRO A 16 14.16 -14.70 -18.84
N SER A 17 15.06 -14.21 -17.99
CA SER A 17 14.74 -13.24 -16.94
C SER A 17 14.38 -11.86 -17.52
N GLU A 18 15.03 -11.43 -18.60
CA GLU A 18 14.69 -10.18 -19.29
C GLU A 18 13.31 -10.26 -19.95
N TRP A 19 12.98 -11.41 -20.55
CA TRP A 19 11.64 -11.67 -21.07
C TRP A 19 10.58 -11.62 -19.96
N GLU A 20 10.81 -12.32 -18.85
CA GLU A 20 9.90 -12.32 -17.69
C GLU A 20 9.71 -10.91 -17.12
N SER A 21 10.80 -10.13 -17.00
CA SER A 21 10.74 -8.74 -16.52
C SER A 21 9.91 -7.85 -17.45
N SER A 22 10.10 -7.98 -18.76
CA SER A 22 9.32 -7.24 -19.77
C SER A 22 7.84 -7.60 -19.70
N ILE A 23 7.52 -8.90 -19.70
CA ILE A 23 6.14 -9.38 -19.59
C ILE A 23 5.50 -8.92 -18.26
N THR A 24 6.25 -8.98 -17.15
CA THR A 24 5.78 -8.54 -15.83
C THR A 24 5.49 -7.05 -15.81
N THR A 25 6.26 -6.25 -16.54
CA THR A 25 6.02 -4.81 -16.68
C THR A 25 4.68 -4.54 -17.34
N TRP A 26 4.40 -5.19 -18.48
CA TRP A 26 3.09 -5.09 -19.14
C TRP A 26 1.94 -5.67 -18.31
N TRP A 27 2.18 -6.77 -17.59
CA TRP A 27 1.18 -7.37 -16.72
C TRP A 27 0.73 -6.41 -15.61
N LYS A 28 1.64 -5.60 -15.05
CA LYS A 28 1.31 -4.59 -14.04
C LYS A 28 0.34 -3.52 -14.55
N GLU A 29 0.41 -3.16 -15.84
CA GLU A 29 -0.51 -2.20 -16.46
C GLU A 29 -1.96 -2.71 -16.51
N HIS A 30 -2.16 -4.03 -16.38
CA HIS A 30 -3.47 -4.67 -16.36
C HIS A 30 -3.98 -5.00 -14.95
N LYS A 31 -3.40 -4.39 -13.90
CA LYS A 31 -3.83 -4.59 -12.52
C LYS A 31 -5.32 -4.25 -12.35
N GLY A 32 -6.09 -5.21 -11.85
CA GLY A 32 -7.54 -5.07 -11.64
C GLY A 32 -8.42 -5.44 -12.85
N MET A 33 -7.83 -5.80 -13.98
CA MET A 33 -8.56 -6.40 -15.11
C MET A 33 -9.06 -7.80 -14.74
N LEU A 34 -10.29 -8.15 -15.13
CA LEU A 34 -10.82 -9.50 -14.95
C LEU A 34 -10.10 -10.49 -15.88
N ARG A 35 -10.01 -11.75 -15.47
CA ARG A 35 -9.40 -12.80 -16.30
C ARG A 35 -10.15 -12.98 -17.61
N GLU A 36 -11.48 -12.91 -17.58
CA GLU A 36 -12.34 -13.03 -18.76
C GLU A 36 -12.14 -11.86 -19.72
N ASP A 37 -11.99 -10.64 -19.18
CA ASP A 37 -11.70 -9.46 -19.99
C ASP A 37 -10.29 -9.55 -20.59
N ALA A 38 -9.28 -10.00 -19.83
CA ALA A 38 -7.93 -10.22 -20.34
C ALA A 38 -7.89 -11.29 -21.45
N MET A 39 -8.65 -12.39 -21.29
CA MET A 39 -8.82 -13.40 -22.34
C MET A 39 -9.47 -12.81 -23.59
N MET A 40 -10.46 -11.94 -23.42
CA MET A 40 -11.13 -11.25 -24.53
C MET A 40 -10.20 -10.27 -25.24
N GLU A 41 -9.45 -9.44 -24.51
CA GLU A 41 -8.46 -8.51 -25.08
C GLU A 41 -7.37 -9.26 -25.85
N TYR A 42 -6.89 -10.39 -25.32
CA TYR A 42 -5.96 -11.25 -26.04
C TYR A 42 -6.53 -11.72 -27.38
N LEU A 43 -7.78 -12.21 -27.39
CA LEU A 43 -8.44 -12.64 -28.62
C LEU A 43 -8.73 -11.49 -29.59
N LYS A 44 -9.02 -10.28 -29.08
CA LYS A 44 -9.21 -9.08 -29.90
C LYS A 44 -7.95 -8.67 -30.66
N ILE A 45 -6.78 -8.87 -30.07
CA ILE A 45 -5.50 -8.63 -30.74
C ILE A 45 -5.19 -9.80 -31.68
N ALA A 46 -5.37 -11.04 -31.21
CA ALA A 46 -5.02 -12.23 -31.99
C ALA A 46 -5.87 -12.38 -33.26
N GLN A 47 -7.14 -11.94 -33.25
CA GLN A 47 -8.02 -12.03 -34.42
C GLN A 47 -7.58 -11.16 -35.60
N ASP A 48 -6.75 -10.14 -35.36
CA ASP A 48 -6.25 -9.23 -36.39
C ASP A 48 -4.97 -9.77 -37.07
N LEU A 49 -4.40 -10.88 -36.57
CA LEU A 49 -3.26 -11.54 -37.21
C LEU A 49 -3.68 -12.19 -38.53
N GLU A 50 -2.85 -12.07 -39.57
CA GLU A 50 -3.20 -12.43 -40.95
C GLU A 50 -3.50 -13.93 -41.14
N MET A 51 -2.92 -14.78 -40.28
CA MET A 51 -3.13 -16.23 -40.31
C MET A 51 -4.24 -16.70 -39.36
N TYR A 52 -4.83 -15.80 -38.57
CA TYR A 52 -5.83 -16.15 -37.57
C TYR A 52 -7.11 -16.68 -38.24
N GLY A 53 -7.56 -17.87 -37.80
CA GLY A 53 -8.81 -18.45 -38.29
C GLY A 53 -8.78 -18.94 -39.74
N VAL A 54 -7.62 -18.92 -40.42
CA VAL A 54 -7.48 -19.35 -41.82
C VAL A 54 -7.12 -20.84 -41.91
N ASN A 55 -7.94 -21.59 -42.65
CA ASN A 55 -7.65 -23.00 -42.97
C ASN A 55 -6.98 -23.10 -44.34
N TYR A 56 -5.70 -23.47 -44.37
CA TYR A 56 -4.91 -23.54 -45.59
C TYR A 56 -4.95 -24.91 -46.27
N PHE A 57 -5.15 -24.93 -47.58
CA PHE A 57 -5.13 -26.12 -48.44
C PHE A 57 -4.23 -25.93 -49.64
N GLU A 58 -3.42 -26.93 -49.96
CA GLU A 58 -2.64 -26.94 -51.19
C GLU A 58 -3.55 -27.20 -52.39
N ILE A 59 -3.49 -26.31 -53.37
CA ILE A 59 -4.27 -26.39 -54.60
C ILE A 59 -3.39 -26.08 -55.82
N LYS A 60 -3.88 -26.44 -57.00
CA LYS A 60 -3.30 -26.05 -58.29
C LYS A 60 -4.34 -25.36 -59.17
N ASN A 61 -3.93 -24.32 -59.89
CA ASN A 61 -4.80 -23.72 -60.90
C ASN A 61 -4.82 -24.58 -62.19
N LYS A 62 -5.59 -24.16 -63.22
CA LYS A 62 -5.62 -24.85 -64.53
C LYS A 62 -4.26 -24.95 -65.23
N LYS A 63 -3.33 -24.04 -64.93
CA LYS A 63 -1.96 -24.02 -65.48
C LYS A 63 -0.98 -24.90 -64.68
N GLY A 64 -1.42 -25.50 -63.57
CA GLY A 64 -0.58 -26.33 -62.71
C GLY A 64 0.24 -25.56 -61.67
N THR A 65 0.09 -24.24 -61.57
CA THR A 65 0.76 -23.41 -60.54
C THR A 65 0.30 -23.83 -59.15
N GLU A 66 1.24 -24.07 -58.25
CA GLU A 66 0.95 -24.42 -56.86
C GLU A 66 0.59 -23.16 -56.07
N LEU A 67 -0.50 -23.23 -55.32
CA LEU A 67 -1.07 -22.13 -54.57
C LEU A 67 -1.63 -22.64 -53.24
N TRP A 68 -1.92 -21.73 -52.32
CA TRP A 68 -2.73 -22.02 -51.15
C TRP A 68 -4.13 -21.46 -51.30
N LEU A 69 -5.13 -22.25 -50.92
CA LEU A 69 -6.48 -21.79 -50.64
C LEU A 69 -6.61 -21.60 -49.13
N GLY A 70 -6.96 -20.39 -48.68
CA GLY A 70 -7.42 -20.11 -47.32
C GLY A 70 -8.95 -20.12 -47.27
N VAL A 71 -9.50 -20.83 -46.29
CA VAL A 71 -10.93 -20.79 -45.95
C VAL A 71 -11.08 -20.22 -44.55
N ASP A 72 -11.80 -19.10 -44.43
CA ASP A 72 -12.02 -18.41 -43.15
C ASP A 72 -13.47 -17.95 -42.97
N ALA A 73 -13.72 -17.23 -41.89
CA ALA A 73 -15.03 -16.74 -41.51
C ALA A 73 -15.59 -15.63 -42.44
N LEU A 74 -14.75 -15.03 -43.27
CA LEU A 74 -15.07 -13.88 -44.14
C LEU A 74 -15.22 -14.29 -45.62
N GLY A 75 -14.45 -15.29 -46.07
CA GLY A 75 -14.52 -15.78 -47.43
C GLY A 75 -13.47 -16.84 -47.78
N LEU A 76 -13.09 -16.82 -49.05
CA LEU A 76 -12.03 -17.64 -49.62
C LEU A 76 -10.90 -16.77 -50.12
N ASN A 77 -9.67 -17.14 -49.82
CA ASN A 77 -8.48 -16.39 -50.17
C ASN A 77 -7.48 -17.28 -50.93
N ILE A 78 -6.80 -16.73 -51.94
CA ILE A 78 -5.77 -17.41 -52.72
C ILE A 78 -4.43 -16.77 -52.42
N TYR A 79 -3.45 -17.60 -52.06
CA TYR A 79 -2.10 -17.17 -51.73
C TYR A 79 -1.08 -17.86 -52.62
N GLU A 80 0.05 -17.19 -52.82
CA GLU A 80 1.22 -17.78 -53.48
C GLU A 80 1.85 -18.87 -52.59
N LYS A 81 2.63 -19.78 -53.17
CA LYS A 81 3.13 -20.95 -52.41
C LYS A 81 4.07 -20.52 -51.29
N GLU A 82 4.80 -19.43 -51.50
CA GLU A 82 5.87 -18.87 -50.67
C GLU A 82 5.37 -17.90 -49.58
N ASP A 83 4.16 -17.34 -49.73
CA ASP A 83 3.59 -16.35 -48.80
C ASP A 83 2.17 -16.74 -48.39
N LYS A 84 1.95 -17.02 -47.09
CA LYS A 84 0.63 -17.32 -46.50
C LYS A 84 0.01 -16.14 -45.76
N LEU A 85 0.72 -15.02 -45.65
CA LEU A 85 0.27 -13.82 -44.95
C LEU A 85 -0.58 -12.97 -45.88
N THR A 86 -0.11 -12.74 -47.11
CA THR A 86 -0.75 -11.81 -48.03
C THR A 86 -1.59 -12.53 -49.09
N PRO A 87 -2.93 -12.45 -49.05
CA PRO A 87 -3.76 -13.01 -50.11
C PRO A 87 -3.64 -12.19 -51.40
N LYS A 88 -3.56 -12.86 -52.55
CA LYS A 88 -3.54 -12.22 -53.87
C LYS A 88 -4.94 -12.01 -54.46
N ILE A 89 -5.85 -12.93 -54.17
CA ILE A 89 -7.24 -12.90 -54.64
C ILE A 89 -8.15 -13.30 -53.48
N GLY A 90 -9.22 -12.55 -53.25
CA GLY A 90 -10.23 -12.85 -52.25
C GLY A 90 -11.62 -12.97 -52.87
N PHE A 91 -12.43 -13.88 -52.31
CA PHE A 91 -13.85 -14.05 -52.64
C PHE A 91 -14.66 -13.98 -51.35
N PRO A 92 -15.28 -12.83 -51.03
CA PRO A 92 -16.17 -12.72 -49.89
C PRO A 92 -17.31 -13.73 -49.99
N TRP A 93 -17.79 -14.23 -48.84
CA TRP A 93 -18.93 -15.17 -48.84
C TRP A 93 -20.17 -14.61 -49.54
N SER A 94 -20.37 -13.29 -49.51
CA SER A 94 -21.47 -12.61 -50.22
C SER A 94 -21.35 -12.61 -51.75
N GLU A 95 -20.20 -12.98 -52.32
CA GLU A 95 -19.99 -13.02 -53.77
C GLU A 95 -20.06 -14.45 -54.33
N ILE A 96 -20.24 -15.45 -53.47
CA ILE A 96 -20.26 -16.86 -53.86
C ILE A 96 -21.70 -17.37 -53.95
N ARG A 97 -22.08 -17.86 -55.13
CA ARG A 97 -23.41 -18.42 -55.38
C ARG A 97 -23.48 -19.90 -55.05
N ASN A 98 -22.49 -20.66 -55.51
CA ASN A 98 -22.47 -22.11 -55.39
C ASN A 98 -21.04 -22.64 -55.36
N ILE A 99 -20.82 -23.69 -54.59
CA ILE A 99 -19.55 -24.39 -54.48
C ILE A 99 -19.79 -25.87 -54.72
N SER A 100 -18.97 -26.49 -55.55
CA SER A 100 -19.09 -27.92 -55.87
C SER A 100 -17.73 -28.50 -56.28
N PHE A 101 -17.60 -29.82 -56.24
CA PHE A 101 -16.42 -30.50 -56.75
C PHE A 101 -16.78 -31.81 -57.43
N ASN A 102 -15.94 -32.24 -58.37
CA ASN A 102 -15.99 -33.56 -58.98
C ASN A 102 -14.57 -34.14 -59.02
N ASP A 103 -14.36 -35.28 -58.38
CA ASP A 103 -13.04 -35.87 -58.15
C ASP A 103 -12.05 -34.83 -57.55
N ARG A 104 -10.98 -34.50 -58.27
CA ARG A 104 -9.96 -33.52 -57.86
C ARG A 104 -10.30 -32.09 -58.25
N LYS A 105 -11.25 -31.87 -59.16
CA LYS A 105 -11.65 -30.55 -59.67
C LYS A 105 -12.66 -29.89 -58.74
N PHE A 106 -12.36 -28.69 -58.28
CA PHE A 106 -13.23 -27.87 -57.44
C PHE A 106 -13.68 -26.62 -58.21
N ILE A 107 -14.94 -26.23 -58.07
CA ILE A 107 -15.59 -25.18 -58.84
C ILE A 107 -16.32 -24.23 -57.88
N ILE A 108 -15.99 -22.95 -57.94
CA ILE A 108 -16.65 -21.86 -57.23
C ILE A 108 -17.35 -21.00 -58.27
N LYS A 109 -18.67 -20.86 -58.14
CA LYS A 109 -19.49 -20.04 -59.03
C LYS A 109 -19.81 -18.71 -58.35
N PRO A 110 -19.46 -17.57 -58.95
CA PRO A 110 -19.80 -16.26 -58.39
C PRO A 110 -21.30 -15.96 -58.48
N ILE A 111 -21.77 -15.00 -57.68
CA ILE A 111 -23.11 -14.44 -57.79
C ILE A 111 -23.23 -13.62 -59.08
N ASP A 112 -22.20 -12.91 -59.51
CA ASP A 112 -22.23 -12.29 -60.84
C ASP A 112 -22.21 -13.39 -61.92
N LYS A 113 -23.30 -13.48 -62.70
CA LYS A 113 -23.43 -14.47 -63.80
C LYS A 113 -22.47 -14.18 -64.96
N LYS A 114 -21.94 -12.96 -65.08
CA LYS A 114 -20.97 -12.58 -66.12
C LYS A 114 -19.55 -12.98 -65.74
N ALA A 115 -19.26 -13.07 -64.45
CA ALA A 115 -17.95 -13.48 -63.96
C ALA A 115 -17.71 -14.97 -64.22
N PRO A 116 -16.51 -15.38 -64.67
CA PRO A 116 -16.21 -16.77 -64.96
C PRO A 116 -16.13 -17.61 -63.68
N ASP A 117 -16.46 -18.90 -63.80
CA ASP A 117 -16.28 -19.87 -62.73
C ASP A 117 -14.79 -19.96 -62.32
N PHE A 118 -14.52 -19.86 -61.02
CA PHE A 118 -13.20 -20.08 -60.48
C PHE A 118 -12.98 -21.57 -60.25
N VAL A 119 -11.92 -22.14 -60.84
CA VAL A 119 -11.66 -23.57 -60.84
C VAL A 119 -10.23 -23.85 -60.40
N PHE A 120 -10.08 -24.76 -59.43
CA PHE A 120 -8.79 -25.27 -58.98
C PHE A 120 -8.85 -26.79 -58.78
N PHE A 121 -7.68 -27.37 -58.52
CA PHE A 121 -7.51 -28.82 -58.33
C PHE A 121 -6.82 -29.09 -57.00
N ALA A 122 -7.43 -29.90 -56.16
CA ALA A 122 -6.81 -30.40 -54.94
C ALA A 122 -6.04 -31.70 -55.23
N PRO A 123 -4.98 -32.03 -54.47
CA PRO A 123 -4.18 -33.23 -54.70
C PRO A 123 -4.97 -34.54 -54.49
N ARG A 124 -6.01 -34.52 -53.64
CA ARG A 124 -6.83 -35.71 -53.31
C ARG A 124 -8.29 -35.32 -53.11
N VAL A 125 -9.22 -36.20 -53.49
CA VAL A 125 -10.68 -36.01 -53.31
C VAL A 125 -11.08 -35.74 -51.86
N ARG A 126 -10.43 -36.41 -50.90
CA ARG A 126 -10.68 -36.19 -49.46
C ARG A 126 -10.43 -34.75 -49.03
N VAL A 127 -9.51 -34.04 -49.71
CA VAL A 127 -9.22 -32.63 -49.42
C VAL A 127 -10.38 -31.77 -49.89
N ASN A 128 -10.92 -32.02 -51.09
CA ASN A 128 -12.12 -31.34 -51.58
C ASN A 128 -13.34 -31.53 -50.68
N LYS A 129 -13.56 -32.75 -50.14
CA LYS A 129 -14.62 -32.99 -49.14
C LYS A 129 -14.47 -32.11 -47.91
N ARG A 130 -13.24 -31.95 -47.39
CA ARG A 130 -12.95 -31.09 -46.23
C ARG A 130 -13.13 -29.61 -46.55
N ILE A 131 -12.62 -29.15 -47.70
CA ILE A 131 -12.80 -27.77 -48.17
C ILE A 131 -14.29 -27.46 -48.27
N LEU A 132 -15.08 -28.33 -48.92
CA LEU A 132 -16.53 -28.11 -49.08
C LEU A 132 -17.24 -28.00 -47.73
N ALA A 133 -16.96 -28.90 -46.78
CA ALA A 133 -17.56 -28.86 -45.46
C ALA A 133 -17.26 -27.55 -44.71
N LEU A 134 -16.01 -27.08 -44.78
CA LEU A 134 -15.62 -25.80 -44.19
C LEU A 134 -16.28 -24.62 -44.90
N CYS A 135 -16.37 -24.63 -46.23
CA CYS A 135 -17.05 -23.57 -46.97
C CYS A 135 -18.54 -23.50 -46.60
N MET A 136 -19.22 -24.65 -46.52
CA MET A 136 -20.64 -24.71 -46.14
C MET A 136 -20.86 -24.15 -44.73
N GLY A 137 -20.08 -24.62 -43.75
CA GLY A 137 -20.21 -24.16 -42.36
C GLY A 137 -19.88 -22.68 -42.19
N ASN A 138 -18.79 -22.18 -42.80
CA ASN A 138 -18.44 -20.77 -42.71
C ASN A 138 -19.45 -19.88 -43.43
N HIS A 139 -19.91 -20.25 -44.63
CA HIS A 139 -20.93 -19.50 -45.36
C HIS A 139 -22.26 -19.45 -44.60
N GLU A 140 -22.70 -20.55 -44.00
CA GLU A 140 -23.90 -20.59 -43.17
C GLU A 140 -23.79 -19.64 -41.96
N LEU A 141 -22.69 -19.72 -41.21
CA LEU A 141 -22.45 -18.83 -40.07
C LEU A 141 -22.29 -17.36 -40.50
N TYR A 142 -21.66 -17.09 -41.64
CA TYR A 142 -21.56 -15.75 -42.22
C TYR A 142 -22.93 -15.16 -42.54
N MET A 143 -23.84 -15.96 -43.11
CA MET A 143 -25.22 -15.54 -43.38
C MET A 143 -26.03 -15.36 -42.10
N ARG A 144 -25.84 -16.23 -41.10
CA ARG A 144 -26.47 -16.10 -39.77
C ARG A 144 -26.08 -14.78 -39.09
N ARG A 145 -24.81 -14.40 -39.13
CA ARG A 145 -24.30 -13.13 -38.53
C ARG A 145 -24.85 -11.86 -39.18
N ARG A 146 -25.42 -11.94 -40.39
CA ARG A 146 -26.04 -10.82 -41.11
C ARG A 146 -27.54 -10.69 -40.88
N LYS A 147 -28.13 -11.64 -40.15
CA LYS A 147 -29.53 -11.59 -39.73
C LYS A 147 -29.59 -11.14 -38.27
N PRO A 148 -30.74 -10.61 -37.82
CA PRO A 148 -30.97 -10.38 -36.39
C PRO A 148 -30.75 -11.66 -35.58
N ASP A 149 -30.27 -11.50 -34.36
CA ASP A 149 -30.09 -12.62 -33.43
C ASP A 149 -31.41 -13.36 -33.21
N THR A 150 -31.35 -14.69 -33.15
CA THR A 150 -32.49 -15.53 -32.78
C THR A 150 -32.87 -15.28 -31.32
N ILE A 151 -34.10 -15.61 -30.95
CA ILE A 151 -34.60 -15.47 -29.56
C ILE A 151 -33.65 -16.15 -28.57
N ASP A 152 -33.20 -17.36 -28.87
CA ASP A 152 -32.25 -18.11 -28.03
C ASP A 152 -30.93 -17.35 -27.84
N VAL A 153 -30.36 -16.76 -28.90
CA VAL A 153 -29.11 -16.00 -28.81
C VAL A 153 -29.31 -14.72 -27.99
N GLN A 154 -30.46 -14.05 -28.13
CA GLN A 154 -30.78 -12.88 -27.32
C GLN A 154 -30.89 -13.23 -25.84
N GLN A 155 -31.55 -14.35 -25.51
CA GLN A 155 -31.66 -14.86 -24.14
C GLN A 155 -30.29 -15.23 -23.57
N MET A 156 -29.46 -15.95 -24.34
CA MET A 156 -28.08 -16.29 -23.93
C MET A 156 -27.25 -15.03 -23.66
N LYS A 157 -27.36 -13.99 -24.50
CA LYS A 157 -26.67 -12.71 -24.28
C LYS A 157 -27.17 -11.99 -23.04
N ALA A 158 -28.49 -11.98 -22.81
CA ALA A 158 -29.08 -11.38 -21.62
C ALA A 158 -28.60 -12.08 -20.34
N GLN A 159 -28.64 -13.41 -20.32
CA GLN A 159 -28.14 -14.22 -19.20
C GLN A 159 -26.65 -13.99 -18.96
N ALA A 160 -25.81 -14.02 -20.00
CA ALA A 160 -24.38 -13.77 -19.85
C ALA A 160 -24.07 -12.37 -19.30
N ARG A 161 -24.87 -11.36 -19.68
CA ARG A 161 -24.74 -9.99 -19.15
C ARG A 161 -25.14 -9.92 -17.68
N GLU A 162 -26.23 -10.59 -17.30
CA GLU A 162 -26.69 -10.66 -15.92
C GLU A 162 -25.67 -11.37 -15.02
N GLU A 163 -25.15 -12.52 -15.45
CA GLU A 163 -24.08 -13.24 -14.75
C GLU A 163 -22.80 -12.41 -14.62
N LYS A 164 -22.40 -11.68 -15.68
CA LYS A 164 -21.25 -10.78 -15.63
C LYS A 164 -21.47 -9.66 -14.60
N ASN A 165 -22.65 -9.04 -14.59
CA ASN A 165 -22.99 -7.99 -13.65
C ASN A 165 -23.03 -8.50 -12.21
N ALA A 166 -23.62 -9.67 -11.97
CA ALA A 166 -23.68 -10.30 -10.64
C ALA A 166 -22.27 -10.60 -10.10
N LYS A 167 -21.39 -11.17 -10.92
CA LYS A 167 -19.98 -11.41 -10.55
C LYS A 167 -19.23 -10.12 -10.24
N GLN A 168 -19.47 -9.07 -11.04
CA GLN A 168 -18.86 -7.77 -10.81
C GLN A 168 -19.31 -7.15 -9.48
N GLN A 169 -20.61 -7.17 -9.18
CA GLN A 169 -21.14 -6.68 -7.90
C GLN A 169 -20.58 -7.45 -6.70
N GLN A 170 -20.49 -8.78 -6.79
CA GLN A 170 -19.91 -9.60 -5.73
C GLN A 170 -18.44 -9.24 -5.46
N ARG A 171 -17.67 -9.01 -6.53
CA ARG A 171 -16.27 -8.59 -6.44
C ARG A 171 -16.13 -7.19 -5.85
N ASP A 172 -16.93 -6.23 -6.29
CA ASP A 172 -16.88 -4.85 -5.79
C ASP A 172 -17.21 -4.81 -4.29
N LYS A 173 -18.17 -5.62 -3.85
CA LYS A 173 -18.47 -5.80 -2.42
C LYS A 173 -17.28 -6.38 -1.65
N LEU A 174 -16.63 -7.41 -2.19
CA LEU A 174 -15.43 -8.01 -1.57
C LEU A 174 -14.27 -7.02 -1.49
N GLN A 175 -14.05 -6.23 -2.54
CA GLN A 175 -13.01 -5.19 -2.57
C GLN A 175 -13.27 -4.10 -1.52
N LEU A 176 -14.52 -3.67 -1.37
CA LEU A 176 -14.91 -2.72 -0.34
C LEU A 176 -14.66 -3.29 1.08
N GLU A 177 -14.96 -4.57 1.29
CA GLU A 177 -14.70 -5.26 2.56
C GLU A 177 -13.21 -5.38 2.87
N ILE A 178 -12.38 -5.73 1.88
CA ILE A 178 -10.92 -5.77 2.00
C ILE A 178 -10.38 -4.39 2.36
N ALA A 179 -10.78 -3.34 1.62
CA ALA A 179 -10.33 -1.98 1.90
C ALA A 179 -10.77 -1.47 3.28
N ALA A 180 -11.99 -1.84 3.72
CA ALA A 180 -12.47 -1.53 5.06
C ALA A 180 -11.63 -2.23 6.14
N ARG A 181 -11.27 -3.51 5.91
CA ARG A 181 -10.42 -4.29 6.80
C ARG A 181 -9.01 -3.71 6.89
N GLU A 182 -8.37 -3.40 5.76
CA GLU A 182 -7.04 -2.77 5.73
C GLU A 182 -7.04 -1.43 6.49
N LYS A 183 -8.09 -0.63 6.33
CA LYS A 183 -8.25 0.63 7.07
C LYS A 183 -8.43 0.41 8.58
N ALA A 184 -9.17 -0.62 8.97
CA ALA A 184 -9.36 -0.97 10.37
C ALA A 184 -8.06 -1.48 11.00
N GLU A 185 -7.32 -2.34 10.30
CA GLU A 185 -6.01 -2.86 10.73
C GLU A 185 -5.00 -1.71 10.89
N LYS A 186 -4.95 -0.76 9.94
CA LYS A 186 -4.09 0.42 10.05
C LYS A 186 -4.43 1.29 11.26
N LYS A 187 -5.72 1.60 11.48
CA LYS A 187 -6.16 2.36 12.67
C LYS A 187 -5.83 1.64 13.97
N HIS A 188 -6.00 0.32 13.99
CA HIS A 188 -5.66 -0.49 15.14
C HIS A 188 -4.15 -0.41 15.42
N GLN A 189 -3.31 -0.54 14.40
CA GLN A 189 -1.86 -0.41 14.52
C GLN A 189 -1.45 0.97 15.05
N GLU A 190 -2.01 2.06 14.50
CA GLU A 190 -1.78 3.43 14.99
C GLU A 190 -2.19 3.60 16.46
N SER A 191 -3.30 2.97 16.87
CA SER A 191 -3.78 3.01 18.26
C SER A 191 -2.86 2.25 19.20
N VAL A 192 -2.36 1.07 18.78
CA VAL A 192 -1.40 0.27 19.53
C VAL A 192 -0.08 1.02 19.70
N GLU A 193 0.41 1.68 18.65
CA GLU A 193 1.62 2.51 18.73
C GLU A 193 1.44 3.69 19.69
N ARG A 194 0.28 4.35 19.66
CA ARG A 194 -0.04 5.43 20.59
C ARG A 194 -0.13 4.96 22.04
N LEU A 195 -0.71 3.79 22.28
CA LEU A 195 -0.77 3.20 23.63
C LEU A 195 0.64 2.91 24.17
N LYS A 196 1.52 2.34 23.35
CA LYS A 196 2.93 2.13 23.74
C LYS A 196 3.65 3.44 24.10
N GLN A 197 3.40 4.52 23.36
CA GLN A 197 3.97 5.83 23.68
C GLN A 197 3.46 6.36 25.02
N LEU A 198 2.16 6.25 25.27
CA LEU A 198 1.56 6.66 26.53
C LEU A 198 2.06 5.84 27.72
N GLU A 199 2.26 4.53 27.55
CA GLU A 199 2.85 3.67 28.59
C GLU A 199 4.27 4.14 28.96
N VAL A 200 5.09 4.49 27.97
CA VAL A 200 6.44 5.04 28.21
C VAL A 200 6.38 6.40 28.91
N GLU A 201 5.48 7.30 28.49
CA GLU A 201 5.30 8.60 29.14
C GLU A 201 4.80 8.49 30.57
N MET A 202 3.87 7.57 30.84
CA MET A 202 3.38 7.29 32.18
C MET A 202 4.48 6.76 33.08
N ALA A 203 5.26 5.77 32.62
CA ALA A 203 6.37 5.23 33.39
C ALA A 203 7.39 6.33 33.75
N LYS A 204 7.66 7.25 32.82
CA LYS A 204 8.51 8.41 33.09
C LYS A 204 7.89 9.36 34.13
N ARG A 205 6.59 9.64 34.03
CA ARG A 205 5.90 10.49 35.01
C ARG A 205 5.87 9.87 36.40
N ASP A 206 5.68 8.56 36.50
CA ASP A 206 5.73 7.85 37.78
C ASP A 206 7.13 7.92 38.39
N GLN A 207 8.18 7.79 37.57
CA GLN A 207 9.55 8.00 38.01
C GLN A 207 9.79 9.44 38.50
N ASP A 208 9.41 10.45 37.71
CA ASP A 208 9.55 11.87 38.08
C ASP A 208 8.80 12.18 39.39
N LEU A 209 7.62 11.58 39.59
CA LEU A 209 6.84 11.73 40.82
C LEU A 209 7.55 11.11 42.03
N MET A 210 8.12 9.91 41.88
CA MET A 210 8.91 9.28 42.95
C MET A 210 10.13 10.13 43.32
N GLU A 211 10.85 10.66 42.33
CA GLU A 211 12.00 11.54 42.55
C GLU A 211 11.58 12.83 43.28
N ALA A 212 10.46 13.44 42.90
CA ALA A 212 9.91 14.62 43.58
C ALA A 212 9.48 14.31 45.02
N GLN A 213 8.82 13.18 45.27
CA GLN A 213 8.44 12.74 46.62
C GLN A 213 9.67 12.53 47.50
N GLU A 214 10.73 11.93 46.97
CA GLU A 214 11.96 11.73 47.73
C GLU A 214 12.68 13.07 48.01
N MET A 215 12.66 14.00 47.06
CA MET A 215 13.17 15.36 47.26
C MET A 215 12.41 16.10 48.36
N ILE A 216 11.07 16.03 48.36
CA ILE A 216 10.24 16.61 49.42
C ILE A 216 10.65 16.04 50.79
N ARG A 217 10.79 14.71 50.89
CA ARG A 217 11.20 14.06 52.15
C ARG A 217 12.55 14.57 52.65
N ARG A 218 13.53 14.75 51.76
CA ARG A 218 14.84 15.30 52.13
C ARG A 218 14.74 16.75 52.59
N LEU A 219 13.93 17.57 51.92
CA LEU A 219 13.72 18.97 52.30
C LEU A 219 13.02 19.10 53.65
N GLU A 220 12.03 18.24 53.94
CA GLU A 220 11.37 18.18 55.25
C GLU A 220 12.36 17.83 56.37
N GLU A 221 13.27 16.88 56.13
CA GLU A 221 14.30 16.49 57.08
C GLU A 221 15.33 17.62 57.31
N GLN A 222 15.75 18.31 56.24
CA GLN A 222 16.60 19.49 56.33
C GLN A 222 15.92 20.64 57.09
N LEU A 223 14.64 20.89 56.83
CA LEU A 223 13.85 21.91 57.55
C LEU A 223 13.79 21.59 59.04
N LYS A 224 13.60 20.32 59.42
CA LYS A 224 13.58 19.88 60.81
C LYS A 224 14.95 20.07 61.48
N GLN A 225 16.04 19.74 60.79
CA GLN A 225 17.41 19.99 61.29
C GLN A 225 17.68 21.48 61.46
N LEU A 226 17.28 22.32 60.51
CA LEU A 226 17.43 23.77 60.59
C LEU A 226 16.60 24.36 61.74
N GLN A 227 15.38 23.86 61.98
CA GLN A 227 14.57 24.27 63.12
C GLN A 227 15.25 23.91 64.45
N ALA A 228 15.73 22.68 64.59
CA ALA A 228 16.45 22.25 65.80
C ALA A 228 17.73 23.08 66.04
N ALA A 229 18.51 23.36 65.00
CA ALA A 229 19.69 24.21 65.09
C ALA A 229 19.33 25.66 65.47
N LYS A 230 18.21 26.17 64.97
CA LYS A 230 17.69 27.49 65.34
C LYS A 230 17.29 27.54 66.81
N GLU A 231 16.55 26.54 67.30
CA GLU A 231 16.16 26.43 68.71
C GLU A 231 17.38 26.34 69.63
N GLU A 232 18.42 25.59 69.24
CA GLU A 232 19.68 25.51 69.99
C GLU A 232 20.40 26.86 70.05
N LEU A 233 20.42 27.61 68.95
CA LEU A 233 20.98 28.96 68.90
C LEU A 233 20.17 29.95 69.74
N GLU A 234 18.84 29.89 69.71
CA GLU A 234 17.96 30.72 70.54
C GLU A 234 18.15 30.41 72.04
N ALA A 235 18.31 29.12 72.40
CA ALA A 235 18.63 28.70 73.76
C ALA A 235 19.98 29.26 74.22
N ARG A 236 21.04 29.12 73.40
CA ARG A 236 22.36 29.72 73.69
C ARG A 236 22.29 31.24 73.83
N GLN A 237 21.50 31.91 72.99
CA GLN A 237 21.32 33.36 73.07
C GLN A 237 20.65 33.76 74.39
N THR A 238 19.65 33.01 74.82
CA THR A 238 18.95 33.21 76.10
C THR A 238 19.89 32.96 77.29
N GLU A 239 20.67 31.89 77.26
CA GLU A 239 21.69 31.59 78.27
C GLU A 239 22.74 32.70 78.36
N LEU A 240 23.23 33.19 77.22
CA LEU A 240 24.15 34.33 77.14
C LEU A 240 23.53 35.59 77.72
N GLN A 241 22.25 35.89 77.44
CA GLN A 241 21.53 37.02 78.02
C GLN A 241 21.45 36.92 79.55
N VAL A 242 21.05 35.77 80.09
CA VAL A 242 20.97 35.54 81.54
C VAL A 242 22.35 35.65 82.19
N MET A 243 23.41 35.14 81.54
CA MET A 243 24.78 35.28 82.02
C MET A 243 25.23 36.75 82.03
N MET A 244 24.90 37.52 80.99
CA MET A 244 25.17 38.96 80.93
C MET A 244 24.42 39.73 82.03
N GLU A 245 23.15 39.43 82.26
CA GLU A 245 22.34 40.06 83.31
C GLU A 245 22.90 39.77 84.71
N ARG A 246 23.32 38.52 84.99
CA ARG A 246 24.02 38.18 86.24
C ARG A 246 25.35 38.89 86.41
N LEU A 247 26.14 39.02 85.34
CA LEU A 247 27.40 39.76 85.37
C LEU A 247 27.15 41.25 85.64
N GLU A 248 26.07 41.81 85.09
CA GLU A 248 25.66 43.19 85.29
C GLU A 248 25.14 43.43 86.72
N GLU A 249 24.35 42.51 87.28
CA GLU A 249 23.94 42.51 88.69
C GLU A 249 25.14 42.40 89.64
N SER A 250 26.08 41.49 89.38
CA SER A 250 27.30 41.34 90.18
C SER A 250 28.14 42.62 90.15
N LYS A 251 28.30 43.23 88.97
CA LYS A 251 29.02 44.50 88.82
C LYS A 251 28.31 45.64 89.57
N ASN A 252 26.98 45.68 89.53
CA ASN A 252 26.19 46.69 90.25
C ASN A 252 26.27 46.50 91.77
N MET A 253 26.27 45.26 92.26
CA MET A 253 26.49 44.94 93.66
C MET A 253 27.90 45.33 94.13
N GLU A 254 28.94 45.00 93.35
CA GLU A 254 30.32 45.45 93.65
C GLU A 254 30.44 46.98 93.64
N ALA A 255 29.75 47.67 92.71
CA ALA A 255 29.70 49.12 92.68
C ALA A 255 28.98 49.71 93.92
N ALA A 256 27.89 49.08 94.36
CA ALA A 256 27.15 49.47 95.56
C ALA A 256 27.95 49.22 96.85
N GLU A 257 28.69 48.10 96.94
CA GLU A 257 29.61 47.83 98.04
C GLU A 257 30.75 48.85 98.08
N ARG A 258 31.34 49.19 96.93
CA ARG A 258 32.32 50.28 96.82
C ARG A 258 31.77 51.61 97.32
N ALA A 259 30.56 51.98 96.90
CA ALA A 259 29.93 53.23 97.32
C ALA A 259 29.67 53.28 98.83
N LYS A 260 29.23 52.17 99.45
CA LYS A 260 29.07 52.07 100.91
C LYS A 260 30.40 52.18 101.66
N LEU A 261 31.44 51.53 101.17
CA LEU A 261 32.79 51.65 101.74
C LEU A 261 33.32 53.09 101.64
N GLU A 262 33.04 53.79 100.53
CA GLU A 262 33.36 55.21 100.40
C GLU A 262 32.58 56.08 101.39
N GLU A 263 31.28 55.83 101.59
CA GLU A 263 30.47 56.51 102.62
C GLU A 263 30.99 56.23 104.05
N GLU A 264 31.36 54.99 104.37
CA GLU A 264 31.94 54.66 105.68
C GLU A 264 33.30 55.34 105.91
N ILE A 265 34.15 55.40 104.88
CA ILE A 265 35.43 56.13 104.95
C ILE A 265 35.17 57.63 105.15
N GLN A 266 34.20 58.21 104.43
CA GLN A 266 33.81 59.61 104.56
C GLN A 266 33.30 59.91 105.98
N ALA A 267 32.40 59.06 106.51
CA ALA A 267 31.87 59.20 107.86
C ALA A 267 32.95 59.06 108.94
N LYS A 268 33.91 58.14 108.75
CA LYS A 268 35.08 58.02 109.64
C LYS A 268 36.03 59.20 109.54
N GLN A 269 36.20 59.80 108.36
CA GLN A 269 36.96 61.04 108.22
C GLN A 269 36.26 62.23 108.90
N GLU A 270 34.94 62.33 108.81
CA GLU A 270 34.16 63.34 109.54
C GLU A 270 34.24 63.14 111.06
N GLU A 271 34.19 61.90 111.54
CA GLU A 271 34.36 61.56 112.95
C GLU A 271 35.75 61.91 113.47
N VAL A 272 36.81 61.64 112.68
CA VAL A 272 38.19 62.06 112.98
C VAL A 272 38.30 63.59 113.02
N GLN A 273 37.69 64.32 112.07
CA GLN A 273 37.67 65.79 112.09
C GLN A 273 36.93 66.34 113.33
N ARG A 274 35.83 65.71 113.76
CA ARG A 274 35.11 66.08 114.97
C ARG A 274 35.96 65.91 116.22
N ILE A 275 36.65 64.77 116.34
CA ILE A 275 37.57 64.49 117.45
C ILE A 275 38.76 65.47 117.43
N GLN A 276 39.24 65.87 116.26
CA GLN A 276 40.32 66.87 116.13
C GLN A 276 39.87 68.30 116.50
N SER A 277 38.58 68.60 116.38
CA SER A 277 38.01 69.89 116.80
C SER A 277 37.75 69.98 118.31
N GLU A 278 37.45 68.86 118.98
CA GLU A 278 37.27 68.80 120.45
C GLU A 278 38.59 68.75 121.24
N VAL A 279 39.71 68.38 120.60
CA VAL A 279 41.05 68.32 121.23
C VAL A 279 41.81 69.66 121.17
N ASN A 280 41.32 70.65 120.42
CA ASN A 280 41.95 71.97 120.25
C ASN A 280 41.16 73.13 120.91
N SER A 281 40.38 72.87 121.96
CA SER A 281 39.73 73.88 122.81
C SER A 281 40.04 73.68 124.29
#